data_AF-A0A1Q7P748-F1
#
_entry.id   AF-A0A1Q7P748-F1
#
_cell.length_a   1.000
_cell.length_b   1.000
_cell.length_c   1.000
_cell.angle_alpha   90.00
_cell.angle_beta   90.00
_cell.angle_gamma   90.00
#
_symmetry.space_group_name_H-M   'P 1'
#
loop_
_entity.id
_entity.type
_entity.pdbx_description
1 polymer ?
#
loop_
_entity_poly.entity_id
_entity_poly.type
_entity_poly.pdbx_seq_one_letter_code
_entity_poly.pdbx_strand_id
1 'polypeptide(L)'
;MRVLLKKASPVSRTSPSQHSSRATILSQPTVETSKPSPQENYVDQFLARFPDYRKALWLAARSEEEGLGNPSYQGWQWSDIEMHPTRVLKLVIEGIAKINMRTRRATYYLLKEPDLVKTVLKSSILKK
;
A
#
# COMPACT_ATOMS: atom_id res chain seq x y z
N MET A 1 49.23 37.95 3.13
CA MET A 1 50.13 37.19 4.03
C MET A 1 49.51 35.81 4.30
N ARG A 2 50.33 34.75 4.45
CA ARG A 2 49.89 33.39 4.87
C ARG A 2 50.52 33.07 6.23
N VAL A 3 49.76 32.54 7.18
CA VAL A 3 50.11 31.45 8.14
C VAL A 3 48.91 31.16 9.05
N LEU A 4 48.83 30.05 9.80
CA LEU A 4 48.83 28.62 9.42
C LEU A 4 48.31 27.82 10.65
N LEU A 5 47.36 26.88 10.42
CA LEU A 5 46.93 25.71 11.24
C LEU A 5 47.32 25.58 12.74
N LYS A 6 46.38 25.00 13.52
CA LYS A 6 46.63 23.67 14.15
C LYS A 6 45.34 22.88 14.47
N LYS A 7 45.45 21.54 14.36
CA LYS A 7 44.39 20.52 14.61
C LYS A 7 44.45 20.02 16.07
N ALA A 8 43.39 19.37 16.56
CA ALA A 8 43.37 17.92 16.88
C ALA A 8 42.09 17.45 17.60
N SER A 9 41.60 16.25 17.25
CA SER A 9 40.79 15.38 18.13
C SER A 9 41.72 14.35 18.81
N PRO A 10 41.27 13.62 19.86
CA PRO A 10 40.93 12.21 19.61
C PRO A 10 39.77 11.64 20.45
N VAL A 11 39.43 10.37 20.19
CA VAL A 11 38.34 9.56 20.75
C VAL A 11 38.84 8.57 21.82
N SER A 12 38.02 8.28 22.84
CA SER A 12 37.94 6.98 23.58
C SER A 12 36.60 6.96 24.37
N ARG A 13 35.64 6.06 24.12
CA ARG A 13 35.56 4.62 24.46
C ARG A 13 35.47 4.30 25.96
N THR A 14 34.28 3.90 26.41
CA THR A 14 34.07 2.92 27.50
C THR A 14 32.66 2.32 27.43
N SER A 15 32.57 0.99 27.51
CA SER A 15 31.38 0.23 27.89
C SER A 15 31.73 -0.59 29.13
N PRO A 16 30.76 -0.91 30.01
CA PRO A 16 30.73 -2.28 30.54
C PRO A 16 29.31 -2.84 30.76
N SER A 17 29.28 -4.09 31.24
CA SER A 17 28.11 -4.95 31.46
C SER A 17 28.32 -5.73 32.79
N GLN A 18 27.35 -6.39 33.42
CA GLN A 18 26.02 -6.81 32.97
C GLN A 18 25.09 -7.12 34.18
N HIS A 19 23.85 -7.54 33.88
CA HIS A 19 23.05 -8.52 34.62
C HIS A 19 22.18 -8.15 35.85
N SER A 20 20.88 -8.46 35.65
CA SER A 20 19.95 -9.14 36.59
C SER A 20 19.27 -8.29 37.69
N SER A 21 17.98 -8.48 38.02
CA SER A 21 17.10 -9.64 37.76
C SER A 21 15.60 -9.32 37.58
N ARG A 22 14.93 -10.16 36.79
CA ARG A 22 13.57 -10.72 37.00
C ARG A 22 12.37 -9.76 37.07
N ALA A 23 11.65 -9.67 35.95
CA ALA A 23 10.19 -9.50 35.94
C ALA A 23 9.56 -10.66 35.16
N THR A 24 8.77 -11.50 35.84
CA THR A 24 7.97 -12.55 35.19
C THR A 24 6.66 -11.93 34.74
N ILE A 25 6.47 -11.73 33.43
CA ILE A 25 5.14 -11.45 32.85
C ILE A 25 4.91 -12.42 31.69
N LEU A 26 4.20 -13.49 32.01
CA LEU A 26 3.48 -14.29 31.02
C LEU A 26 2.36 -13.42 30.44
N SER A 27 2.41 -13.13 29.14
CA SER A 27 1.33 -12.43 28.44
C SER A 27 1.20 -12.93 27.01
N GLN A 28 0.34 -13.94 26.89
CA GLN A 28 -0.64 -14.18 25.82
C GLN A 28 -0.25 -13.75 24.39
N PRO A 29 -0.20 -14.69 23.42
CA PRO A 29 -0.29 -14.36 22.01
C PRO A 29 -1.74 -14.02 21.66
N THR A 30 -2.25 -12.90 22.16
CA THR A 30 -3.53 -12.35 21.66
C THR A 30 -3.24 -11.66 20.33
N VAL A 31 -3.06 -12.47 19.29
CA VAL A 31 -3.28 -12.03 17.91
C VAL A 31 -4.78 -11.78 17.82
N GLU A 32 -5.19 -10.58 18.22
CA GLU A 32 -6.49 -10.04 17.84
C GLU A 32 -6.46 -9.84 16.33
N THR A 33 -6.76 -10.91 15.60
CA THR A 33 -7.33 -10.83 14.26
C THR A 33 -8.67 -10.11 14.45
N SER A 34 -8.59 -8.79 14.48
CA SER A 34 -9.74 -7.89 14.54
C SER A 34 -10.61 -8.21 13.33
N LYS A 35 -11.67 -8.98 13.58
CA LYS A 35 -12.70 -9.24 12.58
C LYS A 35 -13.14 -7.86 12.09
N PRO A 36 -13.08 -7.56 10.78
CA PRO A 36 -13.68 -6.34 10.29
C PRO A 36 -15.13 -6.36 10.75
N SER A 37 -15.54 -5.29 11.44
CA SER A 37 -16.93 -5.05 11.78
C SER A 37 -17.78 -5.01 10.50
N PRO A 38 -19.12 -5.04 10.59
CA PRO A 38 -20.01 -4.87 9.43
C PRO A 38 -19.97 -3.45 8.82
N GLN A 39 -18.78 -2.90 8.62
CA GLN A 39 -18.52 -1.84 7.65
C GLN A 39 -18.89 -2.42 6.28
N GLU A 40 -19.97 -1.90 5.70
CA GLU A 40 -20.40 -2.31 4.37
C GLU A 40 -19.24 -2.07 3.39
N ASN A 41 -18.81 -3.12 2.70
CA ASN A 41 -17.63 -3.04 1.86
C ASN A 41 -17.88 -2.09 0.67
N TYR A 42 -17.27 -0.92 0.70
CA TYR A 42 -17.51 0.13 -0.29
C TYR A 42 -17.13 -0.29 -1.73
N VAL A 43 -16.21 -1.25 -1.88
CA VAL A 43 -15.84 -1.85 -3.17
C VAL A 43 -16.94 -2.81 -3.66
N ASP A 44 -17.55 -3.62 -2.77
CA ASP A 44 -18.74 -4.42 -3.11
C ASP A 44 -19.92 -3.50 -3.51
N GLN A 45 -20.19 -2.45 -2.73
CA GLN A 45 -21.24 -1.47 -3.05
C GLN A 45 -21.02 -0.76 -4.39
N PHE A 46 -19.76 -0.44 -4.71
CA PHE A 46 -19.42 0.13 -5.99
C PHE A 46 -19.61 -0.87 -7.13
N LEU A 47 -19.18 -2.12 -6.97
CA LEU A 47 -19.36 -3.16 -7.99
C LEU A 47 -20.82 -3.58 -8.19
N ALA A 48 -21.67 -3.48 -7.15
CA ALA A 48 -23.11 -3.65 -7.29
C ALA A 48 -23.75 -2.55 -8.16
N ARG A 49 -23.25 -1.30 -8.07
CA ARG A 49 -23.69 -0.16 -8.89
C ARG A 49 -23.04 -0.12 -10.28
N PHE A 50 -21.82 -0.63 -10.42
CA PHE A 50 -20.99 -0.51 -11.62
C PHE A 50 -20.24 -1.83 -11.96
N PRO A 51 -20.96 -2.93 -12.30
CA PRO A 51 -20.39 -4.26 -12.44
C PRO A 51 -19.26 -4.37 -13.48
N ASP A 52 -19.33 -3.58 -14.56
CA ASP A 52 -18.32 -3.51 -15.62
C ASP A 52 -16.89 -3.18 -15.13
N TYR A 53 -16.75 -2.55 -13.96
CA TYR A 53 -15.44 -2.22 -13.40
C TYR A 53 -14.71 -3.43 -12.83
N ARG A 54 -15.37 -4.60 -12.71
CA ARG A 54 -14.78 -5.81 -12.14
C ARG A 54 -13.50 -6.25 -12.86
N LYS A 55 -13.46 -6.19 -14.19
CA LYS A 55 -12.26 -6.51 -14.98
C LYS A 55 -11.12 -5.52 -14.70
N ALA A 56 -11.42 -4.22 -14.67
CA ALA A 56 -10.44 -3.17 -14.43
C ALA A 56 -9.84 -3.23 -13.01
N LEU A 57 -10.66 -3.51 -11.99
CA LEU A 57 -10.16 -3.71 -10.62
C LEU A 57 -9.28 -4.97 -10.49
N TRP A 58 -9.58 -6.04 -11.24
CA TRP A 58 -8.73 -7.21 -11.31
C TRP A 58 -7.38 -6.92 -11.96
N LEU A 59 -7.37 -6.19 -13.09
CA LEU A 59 -6.14 -5.74 -13.76
C LEU A 59 -5.32 -4.79 -12.87
N ALA A 60 -5.96 -3.85 -12.16
CA ALA A 60 -5.29 -2.95 -11.23
C ALA A 60 -4.59 -3.72 -10.09
N ALA A 61 -5.32 -4.62 -9.44
CA ALA A 61 -4.80 -5.43 -8.33
C ALA A 61 -3.67 -6.39 -8.78
N ARG A 62 -3.71 -6.86 -10.03
CA ARG A 62 -2.65 -7.63 -10.66
C ARG A 62 -1.41 -6.78 -10.97
N SER A 63 -1.59 -5.59 -11.56
CA SER A 63 -0.47 -4.69 -11.88
C SER A 63 0.30 -4.26 -10.65
N GLU A 64 -0.38 -4.02 -9.53
CA GLU A 64 0.29 -3.70 -8.26
C GLU A 64 1.08 -4.90 -7.71
N GLU A 65 0.58 -6.12 -7.87
CA GLU A 65 1.27 -7.35 -7.44
C GLU A 65 2.52 -7.63 -8.29
N GLU A 66 2.44 -7.43 -9.61
CA GLU A 66 3.59 -7.44 -10.52
C GLU A 66 4.58 -6.29 -10.22
N GLY A 67 4.06 -5.16 -9.71
CA GLY A 67 4.83 -3.98 -9.30
C GLY A 67 5.63 -4.14 -7.99
N LEU A 68 5.24 -5.04 -7.08
CA LEU A 68 5.90 -5.22 -5.77
C LEU A 68 7.39 -5.57 -5.88
N GLY A 69 7.80 -6.25 -6.95
CA GLY A 69 9.20 -6.60 -7.22
C GLY A 69 10.03 -5.48 -7.85
N ASN A 70 9.43 -4.32 -8.18
CA ASN A 70 10.07 -3.27 -8.96
C ASN A 70 10.13 -1.94 -8.16
N PRO A 71 11.30 -1.53 -7.64
CA PRO A 71 11.47 -0.25 -6.92
C PRO A 71 11.12 1.01 -7.74
N SER A 72 11.04 0.89 -9.08
CA SER A 72 10.64 1.98 -9.98
C SER A 72 9.14 1.99 -10.30
N TYR A 73 8.33 1.09 -9.74
CA TYR A 73 6.89 1.04 -10.00
C TYR A 73 6.19 2.31 -9.48
N GLN A 74 5.51 3.02 -10.38
CA GLN A 74 4.80 4.27 -10.07
C GLN A 74 3.28 4.08 -9.89
N GLY A 75 2.76 2.87 -10.08
CA GLY A 75 1.34 2.58 -10.24
C GLY A 75 0.97 2.24 -11.69
N TRP A 76 -0.30 1.87 -11.90
CA TRP A 76 -0.87 1.53 -13.21
C TRP A 76 -1.48 2.75 -13.91
N GLN A 77 -1.61 2.67 -15.22
CA GLN A 77 -2.27 3.65 -16.07
C GLN A 77 -3.64 3.15 -16.56
N TRP A 78 -4.40 4.03 -17.21
CA TRP A 78 -5.71 3.72 -17.80
C TRP A 78 -5.65 2.62 -18.86
N SER A 79 -4.54 2.54 -19.61
CA SER A 79 -4.26 1.50 -20.61
C SER A 79 -4.12 0.12 -19.98
N ASP A 80 -3.46 0.05 -18.83
CA ASP A 80 -3.03 -1.19 -18.19
C ASP A 80 -4.22 -1.93 -17.56
N ILE A 81 -5.31 -1.19 -17.30
CA ILE A 81 -6.60 -1.70 -16.81
C ILE A 81 -7.69 -1.71 -17.89
N GLU A 82 -7.30 -1.57 -19.17
CA GLU A 82 -8.18 -1.58 -20.35
C GLU A 82 -9.40 -0.63 -20.25
N MET A 83 -9.21 0.58 -19.71
CA MET A 83 -10.31 1.47 -19.37
C MET A 83 -10.09 2.93 -19.82
N HIS A 84 -11.12 3.57 -20.37
CA HIS A 84 -11.04 4.97 -20.78
C HIS A 84 -10.68 5.91 -19.59
N PRO A 85 -9.80 6.91 -19.74
CA PRO A 85 -9.34 7.77 -18.63
C PRO A 85 -10.46 8.36 -17.76
N THR A 86 -11.58 8.79 -18.36
CA THR A 86 -12.73 9.33 -17.62
C THR A 86 -13.38 8.31 -16.68
N ARG A 87 -13.38 7.01 -17.06
CA ARG A 87 -13.86 5.93 -16.18
C ARG A 87 -12.86 5.67 -15.04
N VAL A 88 -11.56 5.79 -15.29
CA VAL A 88 -10.55 5.71 -14.21
C VAL A 88 -10.76 6.80 -13.15
N LEU A 89 -11.12 8.02 -13.57
CA LEU A 89 -11.49 9.10 -12.64
C LEU A 89 -12.65 8.71 -11.71
N LYS A 90 -13.61 7.90 -12.16
CA LYS A 90 -14.71 7.41 -11.30
C LYS A 90 -14.20 6.55 -10.14
N LEU A 91 -13.15 5.74 -10.34
CA LEU A 91 -12.50 4.99 -9.26
C LEU A 91 -11.82 5.91 -8.23
N VAL A 92 -11.29 7.05 -8.66
CA VAL A 92 -10.69 8.05 -7.76
C VAL A 92 -11.77 8.81 -6.98
N ILE A 93 -12.86 9.21 -7.66
CA ILE A 93 -13.99 9.94 -7.07
C ILE A 93 -14.74 9.08 -6.04
N GLU A 94 -15.01 7.80 -6.34
CA GLU A 94 -15.63 6.85 -5.40
C GLU A 94 -14.61 6.32 -4.37
N GLY A 95 -13.38 6.85 -4.36
CA GLY A 95 -12.38 6.57 -3.34
C GLY A 95 -11.71 5.21 -3.37
N ILE A 96 -11.89 4.41 -4.43
CA ILE A 96 -11.27 3.08 -4.61
C ILE A 96 -9.80 3.20 -5.02
N ALA A 97 -9.50 4.19 -5.85
CA ALA A 97 -8.15 4.49 -6.31
C ALA A 97 -7.68 5.88 -5.81
N LYS A 98 -6.39 6.14 -5.95
CA LYS A 98 -5.72 7.43 -5.76
C LYS A 98 -4.77 7.70 -6.92
N ILE A 99 -4.55 8.98 -7.24
CA ILE A 99 -3.43 9.38 -8.10
C ILE A 99 -2.16 9.25 -7.27
N ASN A 100 -1.17 8.53 -7.78
CA ASN A 100 0.12 8.35 -7.11
C ASN A 100 1.20 9.28 -7.71
N MET A 101 1.26 9.36 -9.04
CA MET A 101 2.20 10.22 -9.76
C MET A 101 1.55 10.79 -11.02
N ARG A 102 1.91 12.01 -11.41
CA ARG A 102 1.46 12.64 -12.66
C ARG A 102 2.64 13.28 -13.38
N THR A 103 2.75 13.00 -14.68
CA THR A 103 3.73 13.60 -15.59
C THR A 103 3.02 14.40 -16.67
N ARG A 104 3.78 15.01 -17.60
CA ARG A 104 3.20 15.68 -18.78
C ARG A 104 2.51 14.71 -19.76
N ARG A 105 2.79 13.40 -19.68
CA ARG A 105 2.32 12.38 -20.66
C ARG A 105 1.45 11.28 -20.04
N ALA A 106 1.52 11.08 -18.72
CA ALA A 106 0.89 9.97 -18.03
C ALA A 106 0.36 10.37 -16.65
N THR A 107 -0.65 9.65 -16.17
CA THR A 107 -1.08 9.68 -14.76
C THR A 107 -1.10 8.24 -14.27
N TYR A 108 -0.40 8.00 -13.17
CA TYR A 108 -0.27 6.69 -12.53
C TYR A 108 -1.14 6.65 -11.28
N TYR A 109 -1.83 5.55 -11.11
CA TYR A 109 -2.81 5.32 -10.06
C TYR A 109 -2.42 4.12 -9.21
N LEU A 110 -2.92 4.10 -7.97
CA LEU A 110 -2.89 2.96 -7.08
C LEU A 110 -4.27 2.76 -6.48
N LEU A 111 -4.63 1.53 -6.15
CA LEU A 111 -5.73 1.20 -5.26
C LEU A 111 -5.44 1.78 -3.87
N LYS A 112 -6.49 2.19 -3.14
CA LYS A 112 -6.33 2.59 -1.74
C LYS A 112 -6.18 1.38 -0.83
N GLU A 113 -6.97 0.34 -1.09
CA GLU A 113 -7.03 -0.89 -0.30
C GLU A 113 -6.95 -2.12 -1.24
N PRO A 114 -5.75 -2.46 -1.76
CA PRO A 114 -5.59 -3.55 -2.72
C PRO A 114 -6.05 -4.91 -2.17
N ASP A 115 -5.82 -5.19 -0.88
CA ASP A 115 -6.24 -6.44 -0.24
C ASP A 115 -7.77 -6.56 -0.11
N LEU A 116 -8.46 -5.43 0.15
CA LEU A 116 -9.92 -5.37 0.16
C LEU A 116 -10.47 -5.69 -1.24
N VAL A 117 -9.91 -5.04 -2.27
CA VAL A 117 -10.29 -5.27 -3.68
C VAL A 117 -10.05 -6.73 -4.07
N LYS A 118 -8.88 -7.31 -3.74
CA LYS A 118 -8.59 -8.74 -3.99
C LYS A 118 -9.58 -9.67 -3.27
N THR A 119 -9.96 -9.34 -2.04
CA THR A 119 -10.92 -10.13 -1.25
C THR A 119 -12.32 -10.11 -1.85
N VAL A 120 -12.80 -8.93 -2.25
CA VAL A 120 -14.09 -8.73 -2.94
C VAL A 120 -14.15 -9.48 -4.27
N LEU A 121 -13.12 -9.33 -5.09
CA LEU A 121 -13.08 -9.96 -6.41
C LEU A 121 -13.14 -11.49 -6.32
N LYS A 122 -12.52 -12.08 -5.29
CA LYS A 122 -12.57 -13.51 -4.96
C LYS A 122 -13.92 -13.94 -4.39
N SER A 123 -14.46 -13.24 -3.39
CA SER A 123 -15.73 -13.61 -2.74
C SER A 123 -16.92 -13.57 -3.71
N SER A 124 -16.91 -12.62 -4.64
CA SER A 124 -17.91 -12.47 -5.72
C SER A 124 -17.82 -13.56 -6.82
N ILE A 125 -16.85 -14.48 -6.76
CA ILE A 125 -16.82 -15.69 -7.62
C ILE A 125 -17.57 -16.85 -6.93
N LEU A 126 -17.54 -16.90 -5.60
CA LEU A 126 -18.05 -18.01 -4.78
C LEU A 126 -19.56 -17.96 -4.49
N LYS A 127 -20.24 -16.85 -4.81
CA LYS A 127 -21.68 -16.64 -4.56
C LYS A 127 -22.56 -17.07 -5.75
N LYS A 128 -22.24 -18.18 -6.41
CA LYS A 128 -22.91 -18.63 -7.65
C LYS A 128 -23.41 -20.06 -7.57
#